data_AF-A0A240UGD6-F1
#
_entry.id   AF-A0A240UGD6-F1
#
_cell.length_a   1.000
_cell.length_b   1.000
_cell.length_c   1.000
_cell.angle_alpha   90.00
_cell.angle_beta   90.00
_cell.angle_gamma   90.00
#
_symmetry.space_group_name_H-M   'P 1'
#
loop_
_entity.id
_entity.type
_entity.pdbx_description
1 polymer ?
#
loop_
_entity_poly.entity_id
_entity_poly.type
_entity_poly.pdbx_seq_one_letter_code
_entity_poly.pdbx_strand_id
1 'polypeptide(L)'
;MTTPSSAPVAGSLPPAPDAKIAMGWMHTAKFLTTAAQLHHLPPIDVPEIAFVGRSNAGKSTCINTLTQQKQLAFASKKPGRTQHINLFSLGKQGVTDAVLADLPGYGYAAVSRSDKVRWQQVMVNYLVSRPGLTGIVLLCDPRLGLTELDEALLEVVRPRVEEGLKFLIVLTKADKLTRAEQAKVLSITRLQAGGGEVKMFSALKKQGVDEVAQLLWQWAHPVLPATAAPEAAPEPTPETPEDSQPN
;
A
#
# COMPACT_ATOMS: atom_id res chain seq x y z
N MET A 1 -9.87 31.07 24.75
CA MET A 1 -10.36 29.69 24.56
C MET A 1 -10.36 29.44 23.06
N THR A 2 -9.27 28.87 22.57
CA THR A 2 -9.07 28.56 21.15
C THR A 2 -9.68 27.19 20.87
N THR A 3 -10.68 27.16 19.99
CA THR A 3 -11.33 25.97 19.46
C THR A 3 -10.31 25.05 18.80
N PRO A 4 -10.26 23.74 19.14
CA PRO A 4 -9.43 22.80 18.43
C PRO A 4 -10.06 22.50 17.06
N SER A 5 -9.25 22.70 16.01
CA SER A 5 -9.50 22.26 14.64
C SER A 5 -9.57 20.73 14.63
N SER A 6 -10.73 20.17 14.28
CA SER A 6 -10.91 18.73 14.13
C SER A 6 -10.33 18.26 12.79
N ALA A 7 -9.23 17.53 12.84
CA ALA A 7 -8.73 16.75 11.72
C ALA A 7 -9.77 15.71 11.28
N PRO A 8 -9.87 15.36 9.97
CA PRO A 8 -10.81 14.37 9.51
C PRO A 8 -10.42 12.99 10.05
N VAL A 9 -11.36 12.35 10.75
CA VAL A 9 -11.25 10.99 11.26
C VAL A 9 -11.26 10.00 10.09
N ALA A 10 -10.30 9.07 10.10
CA ALA A 10 -10.12 8.03 9.10
C ALA A 10 -11.44 7.30 8.75
N GLY A 11 -11.82 7.33 7.47
CA GLY A 11 -12.92 6.52 6.95
C GLY A 11 -12.66 5.03 7.20
N SER A 12 -13.70 4.31 7.64
CA SER A 12 -13.65 2.86 7.82
C SER A 12 -13.32 2.17 6.49
N LEU A 13 -12.42 1.19 6.50
CA LEU A 13 -12.15 0.36 5.31
C LEU A 13 -13.44 -0.36 4.90
N PRO A 14 -13.71 -0.48 3.58
CA PRO A 14 -14.84 -1.30 3.13
C PRO A 14 -14.65 -2.75 3.58
N PRO A 15 -15.74 -3.53 3.72
CA PRO A 15 -15.61 -4.98 3.91
C PRO A 15 -14.75 -5.59 2.79
N ALA A 16 -13.99 -6.62 3.13
CA ALA A 16 -13.10 -7.26 2.17
C ALA A 16 -13.94 -7.77 0.98
N PRO A 17 -13.56 -7.44 -0.26
CA PRO A 17 -14.31 -7.88 -1.43
C PRO A 17 -14.17 -9.40 -1.59
N ASP A 18 -15.01 -10.01 -2.41
CA ASP A 18 -14.75 -11.37 -2.90
C ASP A 18 -13.34 -11.44 -3.51
N ALA A 19 -12.59 -12.50 -3.20
CA ALA A 19 -11.26 -12.74 -3.71
C ALA A 19 -11.19 -12.61 -5.25
N LYS A 20 -12.23 -13.05 -5.98
CA LYS A 20 -12.30 -12.91 -7.44
C LYS A 20 -12.32 -11.45 -7.89
N ILE A 21 -12.99 -10.57 -7.15
CA ILE A 21 -13.04 -9.14 -7.46
C ILE A 21 -11.65 -8.52 -7.25
N ALA A 22 -11.04 -8.77 -6.10
CA ALA A 22 -9.70 -8.28 -5.79
C ALA A 22 -8.65 -8.77 -6.79
N MET A 23 -8.65 -10.07 -7.09
CA MET A 23 -7.73 -10.66 -8.07
C MET A 23 -7.99 -10.19 -9.49
N GLY A 24 -9.25 -9.98 -9.86
CA GLY A 24 -9.64 -9.39 -11.15
C GLY A 24 -9.19 -7.93 -11.28
N TRP A 25 -9.20 -7.16 -10.19
CA TRP A 25 -8.64 -5.81 -10.12
C TRP A 25 -7.12 -5.83 -10.25
N MET A 26 -6.41 -6.67 -9.48
CA MET A 26 -4.95 -6.79 -9.57
C MET A 26 -4.47 -7.19 -10.99
N HIS A 27 -5.24 -8.00 -11.71
CA HIS A 27 -4.94 -8.40 -13.09
C HIS A 27 -4.89 -7.21 -14.07
N THR A 28 -5.54 -6.09 -13.74
CA THR A 28 -5.57 -4.90 -14.60
C THR A 28 -4.25 -4.12 -14.62
N ALA A 29 -3.29 -4.48 -13.77
CA ALA A 29 -2.05 -3.75 -13.60
C ALA A 29 -1.30 -3.54 -14.93
N LYS A 30 -0.84 -2.32 -15.20
CA LYS A 30 -0.04 -1.99 -16.38
C LYS A 30 1.16 -1.17 -15.97
N PHE A 31 2.28 -1.34 -16.69
CA PHE A 31 3.43 -0.48 -16.50
C PHE A 31 3.07 0.97 -16.83
N LEU A 32 3.34 1.87 -15.88
CA LEU A 32 3.08 3.30 -16.03
C LEU A 32 4.37 4.05 -16.36
N THR A 33 5.36 3.99 -15.47
CA THR A 33 6.64 4.69 -15.66
C THR A 33 7.73 4.12 -14.77
N THR A 34 8.97 4.49 -15.04
CA THR A 34 10.14 4.21 -14.21
C THR A 34 10.90 5.50 -13.92
N ALA A 35 11.39 5.65 -12.69
CA ALA A 35 12.11 6.84 -12.26
C ALA A 35 13.29 6.50 -11.34
N ALA A 36 14.42 7.16 -11.55
CA ALA A 36 15.58 7.02 -10.65
C ALA A 36 15.46 7.86 -9.37
N GLN A 37 14.62 8.90 -9.38
CA GLN A 37 14.52 9.89 -8.30
C GLN A 37 13.06 10.31 -8.11
N LEU A 38 12.72 10.70 -6.88
CA LEU A 38 11.36 11.03 -6.46
C LEU A 38 10.73 12.17 -7.30
N HIS A 39 11.51 13.19 -7.67
CA HIS A 39 11.03 14.34 -8.45
C HIS A 39 10.78 14.04 -9.94
N HIS A 40 11.23 12.89 -10.45
CA HIS A 40 10.91 12.45 -11.81
C HIS A 40 9.59 11.66 -11.88
N LEU A 41 8.98 11.37 -10.72
CA LEU A 41 7.70 10.68 -10.70
C LEU A 41 6.57 11.66 -10.98
N PRO A 42 5.57 11.27 -11.78
CA PRO A 42 4.40 12.10 -11.98
C PRO A 42 3.67 12.33 -10.64
N PRO A 43 2.95 13.46 -10.50
CA PRO A 43 1.93 13.58 -9.47
C PRO A 43 0.88 12.49 -9.71
N ILE A 44 0.46 11.83 -8.63
CA ILE A 44 -0.54 10.78 -8.66
C ILE A 44 -1.60 11.16 -7.63
N ASP A 45 -2.83 11.36 -8.10
CA ASP A 45 -3.97 11.79 -7.28
C ASP A 45 -4.80 10.61 -6.77
N VAL A 46 -4.38 9.38 -7.07
CA VAL A 46 -5.03 8.14 -6.63
C VAL A 46 -4.21 7.41 -5.55
N PRO A 47 -4.84 6.55 -4.74
CA PRO A 47 -4.14 5.74 -3.75
C PRO A 47 -2.93 5.00 -4.32
N GLU A 48 -1.77 5.22 -3.71
CA GLU A 48 -0.52 4.57 -4.06
C GLU A 48 -0.10 3.57 -2.98
N ILE A 49 0.35 2.39 -3.40
CA ILE A 49 0.80 1.30 -2.52
C ILE A 49 2.22 0.91 -2.88
N ALA A 50 3.16 1.09 -1.96
CA ALA A 50 4.57 0.80 -2.18
C ALA A 50 4.94 -0.61 -1.72
N PHE A 51 5.65 -1.35 -2.58
CA PHE A 51 6.29 -2.63 -2.26
C PHE A 51 7.76 -2.40 -2.01
N VAL A 52 8.24 -2.84 -0.84
CA VAL A 52 9.63 -2.66 -0.40
C VAL A 52 10.11 -3.94 0.27
N GLY A 53 11.41 -4.18 0.29
CA GLY A 53 11.98 -5.33 0.98
C GLY A 53 13.39 -5.61 0.51
N ARG A 54 14.06 -6.54 1.19
CA ARG A 54 15.43 -6.92 0.86
C ARG A 54 15.57 -7.42 -0.59
N SER A 55 16.74 -7.23 -1.18
CA SER A 55 17.07 -7.86 -2.45
C SER A 55 16.85 -9.37 -2.36
N ASN A 56 16.16 -9.95 -3.35
CA ASN A 56 15.74 -11.36 -3.39
C ASN A 56 14.75 -11.82 -2.29
N ALA A 57 14.13 -10.90 -1.55
CA ALA A 57 13.01 -11.25 -0.66
C ALA A 57 11.84 -11.86 -1.47
N GLY A 58 11.66 -11.46 -2.72
CA GLY A 58 10.61 -12.00 -3.61
C GLY A 58 9.59 -10.95 -4.06
N LYS A 59 9.89 -9.66 -3.91
CA LYS A 59 9.05 -8.53 -4.30
C LYS A 59 8.47 -8.62 -5.71
N SER A 60 9.32 -8.72 -6.73
CA SER A 60 8.85 -8.81 -8.11
C SER A 60 8.03 -10.09 -8.36
N THR A 61 8.40 -11.20 -7.72
CA THR A 61 7.61 -12.45 -7.77
C THR A 61 6.23 -12.28 -7.11
N CYS A 62 6.15 -11.55 -6.00
CA CYS A 62 4.91 -11.22 -5.31
C CYS A 62 4.00 -10.36 -6.20
N ILE A 63 4.53 -9.24 -6.74
CA ILE A 63 3.81 -8.35 -7.66
C ILE A 63 3.28 -9.14 -8.86
N ASN A 64 4.15 -9.92 -9.53
CA ASN A 64 3.76 -10.76 -10.67
C ASN A 64 2.70 -11.80 -10.32
N THR A 65 2.75 -12.35 -9.10
CA THR A 65 1.76 -13.33 -8.64
C THR A 65 0.42 -12.69 -8.38
N LEU A 66 0.39 -11.55 -7.69
CA LEU A 66 -0.84 -10.82 -7.38
C LEU A 66 -1.50 -10.29 -8.66
N THR A 67 -0.69 -9.75 -9.58
CA THR A 67 -1.17 -9.22 -10.87
C THR A 67 -1.41 -10.31 -11.92
N GLN A 68 -1.06 -11.56 -11.62
CA GLN A 68 -1.16 -12.71 -12.54
C GLN A 68 -0.39 -12.49 -13.87
N GLN A 69 0.66 -11.67 -13.85
CA GLN A 69 1.48 -11.35 -15.01
C GLN A 69 2.90 -11.88 -14.85
N LYS A 70 3.49 -12.44 -15.92
CA LYS A 70 4.80 -13.10 -15.84
C LYS A 70 5.99 -12.13 -15.83
N GLN A 71 5.86 -10.94 -16.41
CA GLN A 71 6.98 -10.01 -16.62
C GLN A 71 6.61 -8.53 -16.37
N LEU A 72 5.61 -8.27 -15.53
CA LEU A 72 5.25 -6.89 -15.18
C LEU A 72 6.36 -6.26 -14.33
N ALA A 73 6.70 -6.91 -13.22
CA ALA A 73 7.88 -6.61 -12.44
C ALA A 73 9.01 -7.58 -12.81
N PHE A 74 10.16 -7.05 -13.20
CA PHE A 74 11.28 -7.88 -13.63
C PHE A 74 11.93 -8.62 -12.46
N ALA A 75 11.49 -9.86 -12.22
CA ALA A 75 12.09 -10.78 -11.26
C ALA A 75 13.43 -11.34 -11.80
N SER A 76 14.51 -10.56 -11.75
CA SER A 76 15.85 -11.03 -12.07
C SER A 76 16.45 -11.82 -10.90
N LYS A 77 17.04 -13.00 -11.18
CA LYS A 77 17.88 -13.75 -10.21
C LYS A 77 19.21 -13.04 -9.92
N LYS A 78 19.67 -12.17 -10.83
CA LYS A 78 20.84 -11.30 -10.61
C LYS A 78 20.39 -10.13 -9.72
N PRO A 79 20.88 -10.04 -8.47
CA PRO A 79 20.51 -8.97 -7.58
C PRO A 79 21.07 -7.62 -8.05
N GLY A 80 20.43 -6.50 -7.71
CA GLY A 80 20.87 -5.14 -8.10
C GLY A 80 20.34 -4.60 -9.44
N ARG A 81 19.44 -5.31 -10.14
CA ARG A 81 18.91 -4.87 -11.45
C ARG A 81 17.86 -3.76 -11.35
N THR A 82 17.12 -3.67 -10.24
CA THR A 82 16.09 -2.65 -10.03
C THR A 82 16.69 -1.50 -9.23
N GLN A 83 17.33 -0.55 -9.93
CA GLN A 83 17.84 0.69 -9.34
C GLN A 83 16.82 1.85 -9.43
N HIS A 84 15.69 1.60 -10.08
CA HIS A 84 14.64 2.58 -10.33
C HIS A 84 13.37 2.18 -9.59
N ILE A 85 12.57 3.19 -9.28
CA ILE A 85 11.20 3.04 -8.82
C ILE A 85 10.36 2.74 -10.06
N ASN A 86 9.60 1.64 -10.05
CA ASN A 86 8.65 1.35 -11.12
C ASN A 86 7.24 1.57 -10.62
N LEU A 87 6.44 2.32 -11.38
CA LEU A 87 5.02 2.50 -11.10
C LEU A 87 4.19 1.63 -12.03
N PHE A 88 3.15 1.02 -11.47
CA PHE A 88 2.15 0.25 -12.19
C PHE A 88 0.77 0.81 -11.91
N SER A 89 0.04 1.24 -12.94
CA SER A 89 -1.34 1.69 -12.80
C SER A 89 -2.30 0.51 -12.72
N LEU A 90 -3.31 0.63 -11.86
CA LEU A 90 -4.43 -0.31 -11.73
C LEU A 90 -5.72 0.41 -12.09
N GLY A 91 -6.65 -0.31 -12.72
CA GLY A 91 -7.97 0.21 -13.05
C GLY A 91 -8.50 -0.32 -14.37
N LYS A 92 -9.79 -0.12 -14.61
CA LYS A 92 -10.50 -0.63 -15.79
C LYS A 92 -10.87 0.49 -16.75
N GLN A 93 -11.02 0.13 -18.03
CA GLN A 93 -11.59 1.00 -19.06
C GLN A 93 -10.88 2.36 -19.23
N GLY A 94 -9.58 2.42 -18.91
CA GLY A 94 -8.78 3.64 -19.07
C GLY A 94 -8.81 4.58 -17.85
N VAL A 95 -9.58 4.25 -16.81
CA VAL A 95 -9.53 4.93 -15.52
C VAL A 95 -8.45 4.26 -14.67
N THR A 96 -7.63 5.08 -14.01
CA THR A 96 -6.65 4.60 -13.02
C THR A 96 -7.24 4.83 -11.64
N ASP A 97 -7.44 3.75 -10.88
CA ASP A 97 -8.05 3.79 -9.55
C ASP A 97 -6.98 3.74 -8.45
N ALA A 98 -5.80 3.17 -8.76
CA ALA A 98 -4.68 3.07 -7.84
C ALA A 98 -3.35 2.89 -8.58
N VAL A 99 -2.25 3.07 -7.86
CA VAL A 99 -0.89 2.81 -8.37
C VAL A 99 -0.12 1.91 -7.41
N LEU A 100 0.54 0.87 -7.96
CA LEU A 100 1.52 0.09 -7.22
C LEU A 100 2.92 0.62 -7.52
N ALA A 101 3.71 0.85 -6.49
CA ALA A 101 5.10 1.26 -6.63
C ALA A 101 6.03 0.12 -6.24
N ASP A 102 6.91 -0.31 -7.15
CA ASP A 102 7.98 -1.26 -6.89
C ASP A 102 9.27 -0.51 -6.57
N LEU A 103 9.57 -0.40 -5.26
CA LEU A 103 10.77 0.27 -4.78
C LEU A 103 12.01 -0.62 -4.96
N PRO A 104 13.20 -0.03 -5.13
CA PRO A 104 14.42 -0.79 -5.22
C PRO A 104 14.73 -1.46 -3.86
N GLY A 105 15.13 -2.73 -3.87
CA GLY A 105 15.15 -3.55 -2.64
C GLY A 105 16.48 -3.56 -1.89
N TYR A 106 16.52 -3.11 -0.64
CA TYR A 106 17.73 -2.83 0.16
C TYR A 106 18.60 -4.07 0.52
N GLY A 107 19.79 -3.80 1.08
CA GLY A 107 20.67 -4.85 1.63
C GLY A 107 21.53 -5.60 0.62
N TYR A 108 21.70 -5.08 -0.60
CA TYR A 108 22.50 -5.76 -1.63
C TYR A 108 24.01 -5.57 -1.42
N ALA A 109 24.78 -6.66 -1.47
CA ALA A 109 26.22 -6.69 -1.25
C ALA A 109 27.05 -6.09 -2.41
N ALA A 110 26.61 -6.23 -3.67
CA ALA A 110 27.48 -5.99 -4.84
C ALA A 110 27.33 -4.64 -5.55
N VAL A 111 26.69 -3.65 -4.92
CA VAL A 111 26.71 -2.25 -5.41
C VAL A 111 27.83 -1.48 -4.73
N SER A 112 28.33 -0.41 -5.36
CA SER A 112 29.27 0.50 -4.72
C SER A 112 28.66 1.09 -3.43
N ARG A 113 29.49 1.45 -2.44
CA ARG A 113 29.00 2.03 -1.19
C ARG A 113 28.22 3.34 -1.43
N SER A 114 28.63 4.15 -2.40
CA SER A 114 27.95 5.40 -2.78
C SER A 114 26.57 5.15 -3.39
N ASP A 115 26.46 4.18 -4.30
CA ASP A 115 25.16 3.81 -4.87
C ASP A 115 24.27 3.23 -3.79
N LYS A 116 24.86 2.50 -2.83
CA LYS A 116 24.14 1.97 -1.67
C LYS A 116 23.58 3.03 -0.73
N VAL A 117 24.18 4.20 -0.65
CA VAL A 117 23.60 5.29 0.16
C VAL A 117 22.52 6.00 -0.64
N ARG A 118 22.77 6.26 -1.92
CA ARG A 118 21.85 7.02 -2.79
C ARG A 118 20.46 6.36 -2.90
N TRP A 119 20.38 5.09 -3.26
CA TRP A 119 19.10 4.38 -3.39
C TRP A 119 18.36 4.21 -2.05
N GLN A 120 19.07 4.03 -0.94
CA GLN A 120 18.50 3.97 0.40
C GLN A 120 17.84 5.32 0.72
N GLN A 121 18.53 6.42 0.41
CA GLN A 121 17.96 7.75 0.56
C GLN A 121 16.72 7.95 -0.32
N VAL A 122 16.76 7.53 -1.58
CA VAL A 122 15.61 7.63 -2.50
C VAL A 122 14.42 6.84 -1.96
N MET A 123 14.65 5.61 -1.49
CA MET A 123 13.62 4.75 -0.91
C MET A 123 13.04 5.35 0.38
N VAL A 124 13.88 5.78 1.31
CA VAL A 124 13.43 6.40 2.58
C VAL A 124 12.64 7.68 2.29
N ASN A 125 13.17 8.56 1.43
CA ASN A 125 12.48 9.77 1.04
C ASN A 125 11.11 9.46 0.41
N TYR A 126 11.02 8.41 -0.42
CA TYR A 126 9.74 7.98 -0.98
C TYR A 126 8.73 7.63 0.13
N LEU A 127 9.12 6.77 1.06
CA LEU A 127 8.24 6.25 2.11
C LEU A 127 7.80 7.35 3.11
N VAL A 128 8.63 8.37 3.31
CA VAL A 128 8.43 9.44 4.31
C VAL A 128 7.90 10.75 3.72
N SER A 129 8.00 10.97 2.40
CA SER A 129 7.56 12.24 1.79
C SER A 129 6.56 12.14 0.65
N ARG A 130 6.31 10.95 0.07
CA ARG A 130 5.34 10.79 -1.02
C ARG A 130 3.91 11.08 -0.50
N PRO A 131 3.20 12.10 -1.03
CA PRO A 131 1.88 12.50 -0.50
C PRO A 131 0.75 11.50 -0.80
N GLY A 132 0.74 10.90 -1.99
CA GLY A 132 -0.29 9.91 -2.39
C GLY A 132 -0.08 8.50 -1.83
N LEU A 133 0.93 8.30 -0.99
CA LEU A 133 1.25 6.99 -0.42
C LEU A 133 0.23 6.64 0.67
N THR A 134 -0.61 5.65 0.38
CA THR A 134 -1.68 5.15 1.27
C THR A 134 -1.28 3.89 2.02
N GLY A 135 -0.36 3.09 1.48
CA GLY A 135 0.09 1.89 2.16
C GLY A 135 1.46 1.38 1.73
N ILE A 136 2.09 0.62 2.63
CA ILE A 136 3.39 -0.02 2.41
C ILE A 136 3.26 -1.52 2.63
N VAL A 137 3.80 -2.29 1.70
CA VAL A 137 3.97 -3.73 1.74
C VAL A 137 5.45 -4.05 1.88
N LEU A 138 5.86 -4.43 3.09
CA LEU A 138 7.21 -4.88 3.40
C LEU A 138 7.33 -6.39 3.17
N LEU A 139 8.20 -6.82 2.25
CA LEU A 139 8.46 -8.23 1.98
C LEU A 139 9.68 -8.73 2.74
N CYS A 140 9.47 -9.78 3.54
CA CYS A 140 10.50 -10.46 4.32
C CYS A 140 10.56 -11.95 3.96
N ASP A 141 11.77 -12.52 3.98
CA ASP A 141 11.96 -13.97 3.92
C ASP A 141 11.96 -14.51 5.36
N PRO A 142 10.93 -15.26 5.79
CA PRO A 142 10.73 -15.67 7.18
C PRO A 142 11.86 -16.56 7.72
N ARG A 143 12.67 -17.17 6.84
CA ARG A 143 13.84 -17.98 7.24
C ARG A 143 14.98 -17.14 7.82
N LEU A 144 15.02 -15.85 7.49
CA LEU A 144 16.04 -14.92 7.95
C LEU A 144 15.54 -14.03 9.10
N GLY A 145 14.26 -14.11 9.45
CA GLY A 145 13.63 -13.17 10.38
C GLY A 145 13.63 -11.73 9.88
N LEU A 146 13.25 -10.81 10.77
CA LEU A 146 13.48 -9.38 10.57
C LEU A 146 14.96 -9.08 10.85
N THR A 147 15.59 -8.35 9.96
CA THR A 147 16.97 -7.90 10.09
C THR A 147 17.03 -6.46 10.59
N GLU A 148 18.20 -6.00 11.02
CA GLU A 148 18.44 -4.61 11.44
C GLU A 148 17.98 -3.58 10.38
N LEU A 149 18.13 -3.90 9.09
CA LEU A 149 17.65 -3.03 8.01
C LEU A 149 16.11 -3.02 7.91
N ASP A 150 15.46 -4.14 8.20
CA ASP A 150 14.00 -4.22 8.24
C ASP A 150 13.48 -3.42 9.45
N GLU A 151 14.12 -3.56 10.62
CA GLU A 151 13.80 -2.81 11.84
C GLU A 151 14.01 -1.31 11.68
N ALA A 152 15.14 -0.88 11.10
CA ALA A 152 15.38 0.53 10.81
C ALA A 152 14.32 1.12 9.86
N LEU A 153 13.85 0.34 8.88
CA LEU A 153 12.77 0.76 7.99
C LEU A 153 11.46 0.91 8.75
N LEU A 154 11.14 -0.04 9.65
CA LEU A 154 9.94 0.02 10.50
C LEU A 154 9.92 1.29 11.35
N GLU A 155 11.05 1.65 11.96
CA GLU A 155 11.15 2.87 12.76
C GLU A 155 11.00 4.14 11.91
N VAL A 156 11.54 4.15 10.69
CA VAL A 156 11.39 5.27 9.75
C VAL A 156 9.94 5.48 9.30
N VAL A 157 9.18 4.40 9.10
CA VAL A 157 7.77 4.49 8.63
C VAL A 157 6.77 4.62 9.77
N ARG A 158 7.16 4.33 11.02
CA ARG A 158 6.28 4.37 12.21
C ARG A 158 5.48 5.68 12.32
N PRO A 159 6.05 6.89 12.16
CA PRO A 159 5.27 8.13 12.26
C PRO A 159 4.13 8.19 11.24
N ARG A 160 4.38 7.76 9.99
CA ARG A 160 3.35 7.70 8.94
C ARG A 160 2.26 6.69 9.30
N VAL A 161 2.62 5.55 9.89
CA VAL A 161 1.66 4.52 10.30
C VAL A 161 0.75 5.05 11.42
N GLU A 162 1.32 5.79 12.37
CA GLU A 162 0.56 6.49 13.42
C GLU A 162 -0.38 7.57 12.85
N GLU A 163 0.02 8.23 11.75
CA GLU A 163 -0.83 9.16 10.98
C GLU A 163 -1.92 8.46 10.13
N GLY A 164 -1.96 7.12 10.10
CA GLY A 164 -3.00 6.33 9.44
C GLY A 164 -2.56 5.61 8.17
N LEU A 165 -1.27 5.70 7.78
CA LEU A 165 -0.71 4.92 6.68
C LEU A 165 -0.88 3.42 6.94
N LYS A 166 -1.36 2.69 5.94
CA LYS A 166 -1.54 1.24 6.08
C LYS A 166 -0.21 0.52 5.93
N PHE A 167 0.03 -0.49 6.78
CA PHE A 167 1.29 -1.22 6.79
C PHE A 167 1.05 -2.73 6.85
N LEU A 168 1.70 -3.46 5.95
CA LEU A 168 1.61 -4.92 5.82
C LEU A 168 3.00 -5.52 5.68
N ILE A 169 3.31 -6.50 6.53
CA ILE A 169 4.46 -7.39 6.36
C ILE A 169 4.01 -8.66 5.66
N VAL A 170 4.60 -8.93 4.51
CA VAL A 170 4.40 -10.16 3.73
C VAL A 170 5.59 -11.10 3.95
N LEU A 171 5.34 -12.20 4.67
CA LEU A 171 6.30 -13.28 4.91
C LEU A 171 6.32 -14.21 3.69
N THR A 172 7.15 -13.85 2.72
CA THR A 172 7.30 -14.55 1.43
C THR A 172 7.90 -15.95 1.55
N LYS A 173 7.85 -16.75 0.47
CA LYS A 173 8.45 -18.10 0.41
C LYS A 173 8.00 -19.01 1.56
N ALA A 174 6.74 -18.86 2.01
CA ALA A 174 6.16 -19.66 3.09
C ALA A 174 6.25 -21.18 2.82
N ASP A 175 6.30 -21.59 1.55
CA ASP A 175 6.52 -22.98 1.11
C ASP A 175 7.84 -23.60 1.58
N LYS A 176 8.79 -22.80 2.06
CA LYS A 176 10.07 -23.26 2.61
C LYS A 176 10.02 -23.57 4.10
N LEU A 177 8.90 -23.30 4.77
CA LEU A 177 8.70 -23.54 6.20
C LEU A 177 7.62 -24.59 6.41
N THR A 178 7.79 -25.41 7.43
CA THR A 178 6.75 -26.30 7.97
C THR A 178 5.63 -25.48 8.62
N ARG A 179 4.44 -26.07 8.80
CA ARG A 179 3.30 -25.39 9.44
C ARG A 179 3.63 -24.86 10.84
N ALA A 180 4.40 -25.60 11.63
CA ALA A 180 4.81 -25.19 12.97
C ALA A 180 5.75 -23.98 12.92
N GLU A 181 6.71 -23.96 12.00
CA GLU A 181 7.61 -22.82 11.79
C GLU A 181 6.85 -21.59 11.28
N GLN A 182 5.90 -21.76 10.37
CA GLN A 182 5.05 -20.66 9.89
C GLN A 182 4.27 -20.04 11.05
N ALA A 183 3.64 -20.83 11.91
CA ALA A 183 2.90 -20.33 13.06
C ALA A 183 3.80 -19.57 14.03
N LYS A 184 5.00 -20.10 14.30
CA LYS A 184 6.00 -19.46 15.17
C LYS A 184 6.47 -18.12 14.61
N VAL A 185 6.92 -18.07 13.35
CA VAL A 185 7.42 -16.83 12.74
C VAL A 185 6.29 -15.81 12.62
N LEU A 186 5.09 -16.22 12.23
CA LEU A 186 3.94 -15.32 12.16
C LEU A 186 3.64 -14.66 13.51
N SER A 187 3.68 -15.43 14.62
CA SER A 187 3.48 -14.88 15.96
C SER A 187 4.57 -13.89 16.36
N ILE A 188 5.84 -14.21 16.08
CA ILE A 188 6.98 -13.34 16.42
C ILE A 188 6.90 -12.04 15.62
N THR A 189 6.72 -12.13 14.30
CA THR A 189 6.65 -10.95 13.43
C THR A 189 5.45 -10.07 13.76
N ARG A 190 4.31 -10.63 14.18
CA ARG A 190 3.15 -9.82 14.63
C ARG A 190 3.47 -8.97 15.86
N LEU A 191 4.25 -9.49 16.80
CA LEU A 191 4.68 -8.72 17.98
C LEU A 191 5.66 -7.60 17.59
N GLN A 192 6.46 -7.82 16.54
CA GLN A 192 7.45 -6.86 16.05
C GLN A 192 6.89 -5.86 15.03
N ALA A 193 5.72 -6.11 14.46
CA ALA A 193 5.14 -5.30 13.37
C ALA A 193 4.58 -3.93 13.82
N GLY A 194 4.55 -3.64 15.12
CA GLY A 194 4.25 -2.29 15.64
C GLY A 194 2.88 -1.73 15.21
N GLY A 195 1.87 -2.58 15.01
CA GLY A 195 0.53 -2.18 14.55
C GLY A 195 0.23 -2.51 13.07
N GLY A 196 1.20 -3.02 12.32
CA GLY A 196 1.00 -3.54 10.97
C GLY A 196 0.32 -4.90 10.89
N GLU A 197 -0.31 -5.19 9.76
CA GLU A 197 -0.76 -6.54 9.44
C GLU A 197 0.42 -7.44 9.05
N VAL A 198 0.31 -8.74 9.33
CA VAL A 198 1.31 -9.73 8.92
C VAL A 198 0.61 -10.92 8.26
N LYS A 199 1.04 -11.28 7.05
CA LYS A 199 0.48 -12.39 6.27
C LYS A 199 1.58 -13.30 5.74
N MET A 200 1.34 -14.61 5.77
CA MET A 200 2.18 -15.59 5.09
C MET A 200 1.90 -15.56 3.59
N PHE A 201 2.93 -15.70 2.76
CA PHE A 201 2.78 -15.67 1.31
C PHE A 201 3.69 -16.70 0.63
N SER A 202 3.12 -17.48 -0.29
CA SER A 202 3.89 -18.32 -1.21
C SER A 202 3.38 -18.16 -2.62
N ALA A 203 4.22 -17.61 -3.49
CA ALA A 203 3.95 -17.56 -4.93
C ALA A 203 3.82 -18.96 -5.56
N LEU A 204 4.57 -19.93 -5.03
CA LEU A 204 4.60 -21.31 -5.53
C LEU A 204 3.35 -22.09 -5.12
N LYS A 205 2.92 -21.96 -3.86
CA LYS A 205 1.75 -22.66 -3.32
C LYS A 205 0.46 -21.86 -3.38
N LYS A 206 0.51 -20.63 -3.91
CA LYS A 206 -0.60 -19.67 -3.94
C LYS A 206 -1.22 -19.40 -2.56
N GLN A 207 -0.41 -19.54 -1.51
CA GLN A 207 -0.81 -19.25 -0.13
C GLN A 207 -0.78 -17.74 0.09
N GLY A 208 -1.81 -17.16 0.70
CA GLY A 208 -1.83 -15.75 1.07
C GLY A 208 -2.10 -14.78 -0.09
N VAL A 209 -2.32 -15.28 -1.30
CA VAL A 209 -2.44 -14.43 -2.50
C VAL A 209 -3.76 -13.66 -2.47
N ASP A 210 -4.85 -14.36 -2.19
CA ASP A 210 -6.19 -13.78 -2.17
C ASP A 210 -6.34 -12.80 -1.01
N GLU A 211 -5.84 -13.16 0.18
CA GLU A 211 -5.93 -12.31 1.37
C GLU A 211 -5.13 -11.01 1.20
N VAL A 212 -3.95 -11.09 0.58
CA VAL A 212 -3.16 -9.89 0.27
C VAL A 212 -3.89 -9.05 -0.79
N ALA A 213 -4.39 -9.66 -1.86
CA ALA A 213 -5.12 -8.90 -2.89
C ALA A 213 -6.37 -8.20 -2.34
N GLN A 214 -7.14 -8.87 -1.49
CA GLN A 214 -8.31 -8.28 -0.82
C GLN A 214 -7.92 -7.07 0.03
N LEU A 215 -6.84 -7.19 0.81
CA LEU A 215 -6.36 -6.11 1.66
C LEU A 215 -5.89 -4.90 0.84
N LEU A 216 -5.12 -5.13 -0.21
CA LEU A 216 -4.68 -4.05 -1.10
C LEU A 216 -5.84 -3.37 -1.81
N TRP A 217 -6.88 -4.14 -2.18
CA TRP A 217 -8.10 -3.58 -2.76
C TRP A 217 -8.82 -2.66 -1.76
N GLN A 218 -8.93 -3.07 -0.49
CA GLN A 218 -9.54 -2.23 0.56
C GLN A 218 -8.78 -0.92 0.76
N TRP A 219 -7.44 -0.97 0.72
CA TRP A 219 -6.61 0.22 0.88
C TRP A 219 -6.74 1.19 -0.30
N ALA A 220 -6.96 0.65 -1.51
CA ALA A 220 -7.15 1.42 -2.72
C ALA A 220 -8.57 1.99 -2.90
N HIS A 221 -9.57 1.48 -2.17
CA HIS A 221 -10.96 1.92 -2.27
C HIS A 221 -11.50 2.31 -0.90
N PRO A 222 -10.95 3.34 -0.23
CA PRO A 222 -11.50 3.79 1.04
C PRO A 222 -12.95 4.24 0.82
N VAL A 223 -13.84 3.87 1.75
CA VAL A 223 -15.19 4.44 1.76
C VAL A 223 -15.03 5.92 2.11
N LEU A 224 -15.24 6.79 1.14
CA LEU A 224 -15.40 8.21 1.44
C LEU A 224 -16.57 8.32 2.41
N PRO A 225 -16.40 8.93 3.60
CA PRO A 225 -17.55 9.23 4.44
C PRO A 225 -18.53 10.02 3.58
N ALA A 226 -19.78 9.55 3.52
CA ALA A 226 -20.84 10.22 2.81
C ALA A 226 -20.79 11.69 3.20
N THR A 227 -20.32 12.54 2.30
CA THR A 227 -20.35 13.98 2.50
C THR A 227 -21.82 14.27 2.73
N ALA A 228 -22.13 14.88 3.87
CA ALA A 228 -23.48 15.22 4.29
C ALA A 228 -24.26 15.70 3.05
N ALA A 229 -25.38 15.04 2.78
CA ALA A 229 -26.32 15.53 1.79
C ALA A 229 -26.51 17.04 2.03
N PRO A 230 -26.52 17.88 0.99
CA PRO A 230 -26.75 19.30 1.17
C PRO A 230 -28.04 19.43 1.97
N GLU A 231 -27.91 20.03 3.15
CA GLU A 231 -28.98 20.40 4.05
C GLU A 231 -30.10 20.99 3.21
N ALA A 232 -31.25 20.32 3.20
CA ALA A 232 -32.41 20.74 2.43
C ALA A 232 -32.68 22.21 2.76
N ALA A 233 -32.75 23.03 1.71
CA ALA A 233 -33.09 24.44 1.82
C ALA A 233 -34.33 24.61 2.71
N PRO A 234 -34.38 25.60 3.62
CA PRO A 234 -35.56 25.83 4.43
C PRO A 234 -36.74 26.14 3.50
N GLU A 235 -37.82 25.39 3.67
CA GLU A 235 -39.09 25.63 2.99
C GLU A 235 -39.53 27.10 3.20
N PRO A 236 -40.06 27.78 2.18
CA PRO A 236 -40.59 29.12 2.36
C PRO A 236 -41.82 29.04 3.27
N THR A 237 -41.81 29.86 4.31
CA THR A 237 -42.91 30.07 5.25
C THR A 237 -44.18 30.43 4.47
N PRO A 238 -45.35 29.81 4.73
CA PRO A 238 -46.57 30.26 4.09
C PRO A 238 -46.97 31.62 4.67
N GLU A 239 -47.05 32.63 3.79
CA GLU A 239 -47.66 33.92 4.08
C GLU A 239 -49.11 33.71 4.52
N THR A 240 -49.44 34.20 5.72
CA THR A 240 -50.81 34.27 6.22
C THR A 240 -51.52 35.41 5.47
N PRO A 241 -52.68 35.21 4.83
CA PRO A 241 -53.38 36.30 4.17
C PRO A 241 -53.99 37.25 5.21
N GLU A 242 -53.73 38.55 5.05
CA GLU A 242 -54.38 39.65 5.77
C GLU A 242 -55.90 39.58 5.56
N ASP A 243 -56.62 39.28 6.63
CA ASP A 243 -58.07 39.33 6.66
C ASP A 243 -58.51 40.80 6.68
N SER A 244 -58.97 41.25 5.52
CA SER A 244 -59.59 42.55 5.33
C SER A 244 -61.04 42.45 5.80
N GLN A 245 -61.44 43.20 6.82
CA GLN A 245 -62.86 43.52 7.03
C GLN A 245 -63.12 45.01 7.19
N PRO A 246 -64.24 45.50 6.62
CA PRO A 246 -64.49 46.90 6.34
C PRO A 246 -65.25 47.59 7.49
N ASN A 247 -65.22 48.92 7.46
CA ASN A 247 -66.24 49.78 8.07
C ASN A 247 -66.80 50.70 6.98
#